data_AF-A0A1G5PSM8-F1
#
_entry.id   AF-A0A1G5PSM8-F1
#
_cell.length_a   1.000
_cell.length_b   1.000
_cell.length_c   1.000
_cell.angle_alpha   90.00
_cell.angle_beta   90.00
_cell.angle_gamma   90.00
#
_symmetry.space_group_name_H-M   'P 1'
#
loop_
_entity.id
_entity.type
_entity.pdbx_description
1 polymer ?
#
loop_
_entity_poly.entity_id
_entity_poly.type
_entity_poly.pdbx_seq_one_letter_code
_entity_poly.pdbx_strand_id
1 'polypeptide(L)'
;MDTKTQEARLKDSKISAHSFLNNPIDEHLEIHLLEENAEVSQGNVESTAYLTLAGTHVGLIPNHYAEHWVSAGKLIPVASELYQVISQIHAVRLRSGTRNDVAAHIWDRLKSLSAK
;
A
#
# COMPACT_ATOMS: atom_id res chain seq x y z
N MET A 1 5.03 23.99 -10.84
CA MET A 1 5.72 22.99 -11.68
C MET A 1 4.65 22.37 -12.56
N ASP A 2 4.83 22.31 -13.88
CA ASP A 2 3.77 21.81 -14.78
C ASP A 2 3.68 20.28 -14.77
N THR A 3 2.49 19.75 -15.07
CA THR A 3 2.14 18.33 -15.02
C THR A 3 2.97 17.47 -15.99
N LYS A 4 3.34 17.98 -17.17
CA LYS A 4 4.18 17.26 -18.15
C LYS A 4 5.61 17.10 -17.64
N THR A 5 6.12 18.10 -16.93
CA THR A 5 7.44 18.01 -16.30
C THR A 5 7.47 17.00 -15.15
N GLN A 6 6.36 16.84 -14.40
CA GLN A 6 6.22 15.77 -13.41
C GLN A 6 6.14 14.38 -14.05
N GLU A 7 5.34 14.21 -15.10
CA GLU A 7 5.23 12.95 -15.84
C GLU A 7 6.57 12.50 -16.44
N ALA A 8 7.34 13.41 -17.03
CA ALA A 8 8.65 13.09 -17.58
C ALA A 8 9.64 12.62 -16.49
N ARG A 9 9.64 13.27 -15.32
CA ARG A 9 10.48 12.87 -14.18
C ARG A 9 10.05 11.55 -13.55
N LEU A 10 8.76 11.25 -13.56
CA LEU A 10 8.24 9.95 -13.10
C LEU A 10 8.72 8.81 -14.00
N LYS A 11 8.75 9.03 -15.32
CA LYS A 11 9.25 8.03 -16.29
C LYS A 11 10.74 7.74 -16.14
N ASP A 12 11.54 8.74 -15.76
CA ASP A 12 12.97 8.58 -15.48
C ASP A 12 13.27 8.00 -14.09
N SER A 13 12.27 7.93 -13.20
CA SER A 13 12.46 7.45 -11.83
C SER A 13 12.43 5.93 -11.77
N LYS A 14 13.29 5.34 -10.95
CA LYS A 14 13.20 3.91 -10.63
C LYS A 14 11.91 3.66 -9.83
N ILE A 15 11.04 2.78 -10.33
CA ILE A 15 9.81 2.43 -9.63
C ILE A 15 10.15 1.31 -8.64
N SER A 16 9.99 1.59 -7.34
CA SER A 16 10.01 0.54 -6.32
C SER A 16 8.58 0.33 -5.87
N ALA A 17 7.99 -0.79 -6.24
CA ALA A 17 6.65 -1.08 -5.79
C ALA A 17 6.61 -2.51 -5.28
N HIS A 18 6.12 -2.62 -4.04
CA HIS A 18 5.90 -3.89 -3.39
C HIS A 18 4.48 -4.35 -3.71
N SER A 19 4.34 -5.57 -4.21
CA SER A 19 3.03 -6.22 -4.24
C SER A 19 2.66 -6.60 -2.80
N PHE A 20 1.96 -5.70 -2.10
CA PHE A 20 1.45 -5.92 -0.74
C PHE A 20 0.48 -7.11 -0.65
N LEU A 21 -0.01 -7.55 -1.79
CA LEU A 21 -0.93 -8.65 -1.93
C LEU A 21 -0.40 -9.56 -3.03
N ASN A 22 0.38 -10.58 -2.65
CA ASN A 22 0.15 -11.87 -3.32
C ASN A 22 -1.26 -12.30 -2.91
N ASN A 23 -2.27 -11.77 -3.61
CA ASN A 23 -3.63 -12.23 -3.50
C ASN A 23 -3.76 -13.43 -4.43
N PRO A 24 -3.82 -14.69 -3.95
CA PRO A 24 -4.20 -15.80 -4.81
C PRO A 24 -5.66 -15.74 -5.27
N ILE A 25 -6.41 -14.67 -4.94
CA ILE A 25 -7.85 -14.51 -5.20
C ILE A 25 -8.16 -13.31 -6.12
N ASP A 26 -7.21 -12.44 -6.48
CA ASP A 26 -7.47 -11.34 -7.44
C ASP A 26 -6.86 -11.62 -8.80
N GLU A 27 -7.71 -11.95 -9.78
CA GLU A 27 -7.35 -12.05 -11.20
C GLU A 27 -7.28 -10.67 -11.91
N HIS A 28 -7.44 -9.56 -11.18
CA HIS A 28 -7.63 -8.22 -11.77
C HIS A 28 -6.60 -7.16 -11.39
N LEU A 29 -5.47 -7.53 -10.77
CA LEU A 29 -4.34 -6.60 -10.74
C LEU A 29 -3.71 -6.60 -12.14
N GLU A 30 -3.99 -5.58 -12.97
CA GLU A 30 -3.19 -5.33 -14.16
C GLU A 30 -1.82 -4.79 -13.72
N ILE A 31 -0.85 -5.69 -13.58
CA ILE A 31 0.53 -5.47 -13.07
C ILE A 31 1.39 -4.67 -14.08
N HIS A 32 0.82 -4.09 -15.15
CA HIS A 32 1.60 -3.53 -16.26
C HIS A 32 2.58 -2.41 -15.86
N LEU A 33 2.32 -1.65 -14.79
CA LEU A 33 3.26 -0.64 -14.28
C LEU A 33 4.43 -1.22 -13.46
N LEU A 34 4.21 -2.38 -12.84
CA LEU A 34 5.17 -3.05 -11.98
C LEU A 34 6.09 -3.97 -12.80
N GLU A 35 5.55 -4.65 -13.82
CA GLU A 35 6.32 -5.59 -14.64
C GLU A 35 7.36 -4.91 -15.53
N GLU A 36 7.09 -3.71 -16.06
CA GLU A 36 8.03 -3.02 -16.96
C GLU A 36 9.11 -2.20 -16.25
N ASN A 37 8.92 -1.83 -14.97
CA ASN A 37 9.80 -0.88 -14.27
C ASN A 37 10.19 -1.25 -12.83
N ALA A 38 9.70 -2.36 -12.27
CA ALA A 38 10.13 -2.80 -10.95
C ALA A 38 11.50 -3.49 -11.02
N GLU A 39 12.58 -2.70 -11.02
CA GLU A 39 13.94 -3.24 -10.82
C GLU A 39 14.10 -3.92 -9.45
N VAL A 40 13.25 -3.59 -8.47
CA VAL A 40 13.33 -4.14 -7.11
C VAL A 40 11.95 -4.54 -6.58
N SER A 41 11.65 -5.83 -6.66
CA SER A 41 10.61 -6.46 -5.84
C SER A 41 11.11 -6.54 -4.39
N GLN A 42 10.73 -5.55 -3.57
CA GLN A 42 11.00 -5.56 -2.14
C GLN A 42 10.01 -6.53 -1.48
N GLY A 43 10.42 -7.28 -0.47
CA GLY A 43 9.55 -8.21 0.27
C GLY A 43 8.76 -7.57 1.43
N ASN A 44 8.92 -6.26 1.65
CA ASN A 44 8.27 -5.53 2.74
C ASN A 44 8.01 -4.04 2.40
N VAL A 45 7.12 -3.40 3.15
CA VAL A 45 6.72 -1.99 2.95
C VAL A 45 7.83 -1.01 3.34
N GLU A 46 8.62 -1.39 4.35
CA GLU A 46 9.65 -0.57 4.97
C GLU A 46 10.72 -0.19 3.96
N SER A 47 11.19 -1.15 3.17
CA SER A 47 12.24 -0.92 2.19
C SER A 47 11.78 -0.01 1.06
N THR A 48 10.54 -0.19 0.57
CA THR A 48 9.97 0.74 -0.43
C THR A 48 9.90 2.15 0.15
N ALA A 49 9.43 2.32 1.38
CA ALA A 49 9.38 3.62 2.03
C ALA A 49 10.76 4.28 2.19
N TYR A 50 11.78 3.52 2.60
CA TYR A 50 13.14 4.06 2.74
C TYR A 50 13.76 4.47 1.40
N LEU A 51 13.55 3.68 0.34
CA LEU A 51 14.03 4.02 -0.99
C LEU A 51 13.35 5.27 -1.55
N THR A 52 12.05 5.44 -1.31
CA THR A 52 11.31 6.66 -1.67
C THR A 52 11.79 7.87 -0.86
N LEU A 53 12.00 7.70 0.45
CA LEU A 53 12.53 8.77 1.32
C LEU A 53 13.97 9.16 0.95
N ALA A 54 14.77 8.23 0.45
CA ALA A 54 16.11 8.50 -0.07
C ALA A 54 16.08 9.28 -1.40
N GLY A 55 14.89 9.50 -1.99
CA GLY A 55 14.71 10.22 -3.26
C GLY A 55 15.22 9.45 -4.47
N THR A 56 15.49 8.15 -4.33
CA THR A 56 16.01 7.30 -5.42
C THR A 56 14.90 6.58 -6.18
N HIS A 57 13.71 6.47 -5.58
CA HIS A 57 12.60 5.70 -6.14
C HIS A 57 11.25 6.39 -5.94
N VAL A 58 10.28 6.04 -6.78
CA VAL A 58 8.85 6.28 -6.53
C VAL A 58 8.26 5.00 -5.94
N GLY A 59 7.62 5.14 -4.77
CA GLY A 59 7.07 4.04 -3.98
C GLY A 59 5.56 3.91 -4.09
N LEU A 60 5.04 2.71 -4.31
CA LEU A 60 3.67 2.39 -3.93
C LEU A 60 3.67 2.03 -2.44
N ILE A 61 3.07 2.87 -1.59
CA ILE A 61 3.11 2.73 -0.12
C ILE A 61 1.68 2.90 0.42
N PRO A 62 1.21 2.06 1.37
CA PRO A 62 -0.11 2.21 1.97
C PRO A 62 -0.29 3.60 2.60
N ASN A 63 -1.44 4.22 2.37
CA ASN A 63 -1.72 5.59 2.81
C ASN A 63 -1.45 5.80 4.31
N HIS A 64 -1.93 4.90 5.15
CA HIS A 64 -1.75 4.96 6.60
C HIS A 64 -0.29 4.80 7.04
N TYR A 65 0.54 4.13 6.23
CA TYR A 65 1.97 3.97 6.51
C TYR A 65 2.77 5.21 6.10
N ALA A 66 2.39 5.84 4.98
CA ALA A 66 3.05 7.04 4.47
C ALA A 66 2.62 8.34 5.18
N GLU A 67 1.47 8.35 5.85
CA GLU A 67 0.80 9.54 6.39
C GLU A 67 1.72 10.45 7.20
N HIS A 68 2.55 9.89 8.08
CA HIS A 68 3.46 10.67 8.91
C HIS A 68 4.50 11.44 8.08
N TRP A 69 5.02 10.85 7.00
CA TRP A 69 6.00 11.52 6.14
C TRP A 69 5.36 12.50 5.17
N VAL A 70 4.14 12.21 4.70
CA VAL A 70 3.38 13.13 3.86
C VAL A 70 3.00 14.38 4.65
N SER A 71 2.45 14.21 5.86
CA SER A 71 2.12 15.34 6.74
C SER A 71 3.35 16.16 7.15
N ALA A 72 4.52 15.53 7.26
CA ALA A 72 5.80 16.20 7.50
C ALA A 72 6.45 16.82 6.24
N GLY A 73 5.83 16.72 5.06
CA GLY A 73 6.37 17.24 3.79
C GLY A 73 7.62 16.50 3.28
N LYS A 74 7.91 15.32 3.83
CA LYS A 74 9.05 14.48 3.43
C LYS A 74 8.74 13.56 2.25
N LEU A 75 7.47 13.20 2.09
CA LEU A 75 6.93 12.51 0.93
C LEU A 75 5.79 13.33 0.33
N ILE A 76 5.56 13.15 -0.97
CA ILE A 76 4.40 13.71 -1.66
C ILE A 76 3.68 12.57 -2.39
N PRO A 77 2.33 12.52 -2.34
CA PRO A 77 1.58 11.62 -3.21
C PRO A 77 1.76 12.06 -4.66
N VAL A 78 1.93 11.10 -5.56
CA VAL A 78 2.09 11.38 -6.99
C VAL A 78 1.07 10.57 -7.78
N ALA A 79 0.16 11.28 -8.47
CA ALA A 79 -0.90 10.71 -9.29
C ALA A 79 -1.68 9.57 -8.59
N SER A 80 -1.93 9.70 -7.28
CA SER A 80 -2.57 8.67 -6.44
C SER A 80 -3.97 8.27 -6.87
N GLU A 81 -4.68 9.15 -7.60
CA GLU A 81 -5.99 8.83 -8.17
C GLU A 81 -5.90 7.87 -9.37
N LEU A 82 -4.79 7.91 -10.10
CA LEU A 82 -4.54 7.09 -11.29
C LEU A 82 -3.82 5.78 -10.94
N TYR A 83 -2.93 5.83 -9.96
CA TYR A 83 -2.07 4.72 -9.59
C TYR A 83 -2.29 4.34 -8.13
N GLN A 84 -3.30 3.50 -7.90
CA GLN A 84 -3.66 3.02 -6.57
C GLN A 84 -4.00 1.53 -6.59
N VAL A 85 -3.79 0.90 -5.43
CA VAL A 85 -4.28 -0.44 -5.13
C VAL A 85 -5.15 -0.33 -3.88
N ILE A 86 -6.38 -0.83 -3.98
CA ILE A 86 -7.32 -0.86 -2.85
C ILE A 86 -7.33 -2.28 -2.29
N SER A 87 -6.88 -2.43 -1.05
CA SER A 87 -6.90 -3.72 -0.35
C SER A 87 -8.09 -3.79 0.60
N GLN A 88 -8.95 -4.79 0.43
CA GLN A 88 -10.02 -5.08 1.40
C GLN A 88 -9.50 -5.97 2.52
N ILE A 89 -9.58 -5.51 3.77
CA ILE A 89 -9.15 -6.28 4.95
C ILE A 89 -10.37 -6.94 5.57
N HIS A 90 -10.37 -8.27 5.61
CA HIS A 90 -11.43 -9.06 6.22
C HIS A 90 -10.97 -9.69 7.54
N ALA A 91 -11.78 -9.55 8.58
CA ALA A 91 -11.61 -10.30 9.81
C ALA A 91 -12.42 -11.60 9.73
N VAL A 92 -11.75 -12.74 9.91
CA VAL A 92 -12.38 -14.07 9.87
C VAL A 92 -12.17 -14.81 11.18
N ARG A 93 -13.15 -15.64 11.57
CA ARG A 93 -13.03 -16.56 12.70
C ARG A 93 -13.81 -17.84 12.45
N LEU A 94 -13.36 -18.93 13.06
CA LEU A 94 -14.10 -20.19 13.08
C LEU A 94 -15.40 -20.03 13.87
N ARG A 95 -16.50 -20.58 13.34
CA ARG A 95 -17.81 -20.59 14.02
C ARG A 95 -17.82 -21.50 15.25
N SER A 96 -17.02 -22.58 15.21
CA SER A 96 -16.96 -23.64 16.23
C SER A 96 -15.89 -23.44 17.31
N GLY A 97 -15.08 -22.37 17.24
CA GLY A 97 -14.00 -22.15 18.19
C GLY A 97 -14.49 -21.76 19.58
N THR A 98 -13.85 -22.30 20.63
CA THR A 98 -14.10 -21.90 22.02
C THR A 98 -13.84 -20.40 22.16
N ARG A 99 -14.83 -19.65 22.63
CA ARG A 99 -14.69 -18.22 22.91
C ARG A 99 -13.94 -18.05 24.21
N ASN A 100 -12.71 -17.54 24.16
CA ASN A 100 -12.16 -16.85 25.31
C ASN A 100 -12.61 -15.37 25.30
N ASP A 101 -12.63 -14.76 26.47
CA ASP A 101 -13.18 -13.40 26.63
C ASP A 101 -12.36 -12.35 25.88
N VAL A 102 -11.05 -12.55 25.75
CA VAL A 102 -10.14 -11.64 25.03
C VAL A 102 -10.45 -11.63 23.53
N ALA A 103 -10.60 -12.81 22.91
CA ALA A 103 -10.93 -12.93 21.49
C ALA A 103 -12.34 -12.42 21.22
N ALA A 104 -13.29 -12.62 22.14
CA ALA A 104 -14.62 -12.03 22.04
C ALA A 104 -14.56 -10.49 22.09
N HIS A 105 -13.79 -9.93 23.02
CA HIS A 105 -13.60 -8.48 23.15
C HIS A 105 -12.96 -7.87 21.89
N ILE A 106 -11.89 -8.47 21.36
CA ILE A 106 -11.26 -8.03 20.10
C ILE A 106 -12.24 -8.12 18.93
N TRP A 107 -13.00 -9.22 18.84
CA TRP A 107 -13.99 -9.40 17.78
C TRP A 107 -15.10 -8.34 17.83
N ASP A 108 -15.61 -8.03 19.02
CA ASP A 108 -16.62 -6.98 19.20
C ASP A 108 -16.04 -5.60 18.87
N ARG A 109 -14.77 -5.35 19.21
CA ARG A 109 -14.08 -4.13 18.80
C ARG A 109 -13.96 -4.01 17.28
N LEU A 110 -13.56 -5.07 16.59
CA LEU A 110 -13.45 -5.08 15.13
C LEU A 110 -14.80 -4.81 14.45
N LYS A 111 -15.89 -5.44 14.92
CA LYS A 111 -17.25 -5.17 14.42
C LYS A 111 -17.67 -3.71 14.62
N SER A 112 -17.30 -3.09 15.75
CA SER A 112 -17.65 -1.69 16.01
C SER A 112 -16.93 -0.71 15.07
N LEU A 113 -15.74 -1.08 14.59
CA LEU A 113 -14.93 -0.28 13.67
C LEU A 113 -15.39 -0.44 12.22
N SER A 114 -15.99 -1.58 11.85
CA SER A 114 -16.49 -1.84 10.50
C SER A 114 -17.90 -1.28 10.22
N ALA A 115 -18.55 -0.67 11.21
CA ALA A 115 -19.92 -0.14 11.09
C ALA A 115 -19.97 1.36 10.73
N LYS A 116 -18.82 1.95 10.38
CA LYS A 116 -18.68 3.29 9.80
C LYS A 116 -18.38 3.15 8.32
#